data_AF-A0A7C4NHV7-F1
#
_entry.id   AF-A0A7C4NHV7-F1
#
_cell.length_a   1.000
_cell.length_b   1.000
_cell.length_c   1.000
_cell.angle_alpha   90.00
_cell.angle_beta   90.00
_cell.angle_gamma   90.00
#
_symmetry.space_group_name_H-M   'P 1'
#
loop_
_entity.id
_entity.type
_entity.pdbx_description
1 polymer ?
#
loop_
_entity_poly.entity_id
_entity_poly.type
_entity_poly.pdbx_seq_one_letter_code
_entity_poly.pdbx_strand_id
1 'polypeptide(L)' 'MPIRIGIIGKTNTGKTTFFNAATMLSGRIDKFPFTTKTPQRGIGYAKTLCVCRELGVKDNPRNSICINGWRFIP' A
#
# COMPACT_ATOMS: atom_id res chain seq x y z
N MET A 1 -10.44 -4.78 13.10
CA MET A 1 -9.99 -3.38 13.24
C MET A 1 -8.79 -3.18 12.32
N PRO A 2 -8.85 -2.30 11.31
CA PRO A 2 -7.74 -2.12 10.37
C PRO A 2 -6.57 -1.39 11.03
N ILE A 3 -5.35 -1.87 10.81
CA ILE A 3 -4.12 -1.19 11.26
C ILE A 3 -3.98 0.11 10.45
N ARG A 4 -3.61 1.21 11.13
CA ARG A 4 -3.35 2.50 10.47
C ARG A 4 -1.88 2.87 10.61
N ILE A 5 -1.26 3.23 9.49
CA ILE A 5 0.15 3.63 9.44
C ILE A 5 0.21 5.11 9.00
N GLY A 6 0.86 5.94 9.79
CA GLY A 6 1.11 7.35 9.47
C GLY A 6 2.48 7.53 8.83
N ILE A 7 2.55 8.27 7.73
CA ILE A 7 3.81 8.60 7.04
C ILE A 7 4.11 10.08 7.25
N ILE A 8 5.20 10.38 7.94
CA ILE A 8 5.64 11.75 8.27
C ILE A 8 7.01 12.04 7.68
N GLY A 9 7.28 13.30 7.33
CA GLY A 9 8.56 13.71 6.75
C GLY A 9 8.56 15.14 6.21
N LYS A 10 9.76 15.68 5.95
CA LYS A 10 9.95 17.01 5.35
C LYS A 10 9.36 17.08 3.94
N THR A 11 9.11 18.29 3.44
CA THR A 11 8.69 18.51 2.05
C THR A 11 9.79 18.06 1.07
N ASN A 12 9.40 17.58 -0.11
CA ASN A 12 10.31 17.12 -1.18
C ASN A 12 11.26 15.94 -0.86
N THR A 13 11.03 15.18 0.22
CA THR A 13 11.84 13.99 0.55
C THR A 13 11.27 12.67 0.01
N GLY A 14 10.37 12.73 -0.98
CA GLY A 14 9.76 11.53 -1.59
C GLY A 14 8.60 10.91 -0.82
N LYS A 15 8.07 11.56 0.24
CA LYS A 15 6.93 11.05 1.03
C LYS A 15 5.70 10.72 0.18
N THR A 16 5.33 11.60 -0.75
CA THR A 16 4.18 11.37 -1.66
C THR A 16 4.46 10.25 -2.65
N THR A 17 5.70 10.18 -3.15
CA THR A 17 6.14 9.09 -4.04
C THR A 17 6.04 7.74 -3.35
N PHE A 18 6.51 7.64 -2.10
CA PHE A 18 6.40 6.42 -1.31
C PHE A 18 4.94 6.06 -1.00
N PHE A 19 4.12 7.05 -0.58
CA PHE A 19 2.70 6.82 -0.31
C PHE A 19 1.98 6.25 -1.55
N ASN A 20 2.24 6.81 -2.73
CA ASN A 20 1.67 6.34 -3.99
C ASN A 20 2.12 4.91 -4.33
N ALA A 21 3.43 4.63 -4.21
CA ALA A 21 3.98 3.30 -4.47
C ALA A 21 3.39 2.24 -3.51
N ALA A 22 3.25 2.57 -2.23
CA ALA A 22 2.77 1.65 -1.19
C ALA A 22 1.27 1.38 -1.28
N THR A 23 0.48 2.33 -1.77
CA THR A 23 -0.99 2.21 -1.85
C THR A 23 -1.48 1.80 -3.23
N MET A 24 -0.58 1.68 -4.22
CA MET A 24 -0.93 1.61 -5.65
C MET A 24 -1.90 2.72 -6.10
N LEU A 25 -2.04 3.80 -5.31
CA LEU A 25 -2.84 4.96 -5.65
C LEU A 25 -1.98 5.96 -6.43
N SER A 26 -2.54 6.51 -7.49
CA SER A 26 -1.97 7.64 -8.24
C SER A 26 -2.32 8.97 -7.56
N GLY A 27 -1.78 9.20 -6.36
CA GLY A 27 -1.90 10.51 -5.68
C GLY A 27 -1.10 11.60 -6.40
N ARG A 28 -1.63 12.83 -6.46
CA ARG A 28 -0.94 13.97 -7.10
C ARG A 28 0.33 14.35 -6.31
N ILE A 29 1.46 14.45 -7.00
CA ILE A 29 2.72 14.97 -6.44
C ILE A 29 2.72 16.49 -6.59
N ASP A 30 2.23 17.21 -5.57
CA ASP A 30 2.28 18.68 -5.56
C ASP A 30 3.55 19.22 -4.89
N LYS A 31 4.17 20.23 -5.52
CA LYS A 31 5.46 20.83 -5.10
C LYS A 31 5.35 22.02 -4.14
N PHE A 32 4.17 22.35 -3.61
CA PHE A 32 3.95 23.60 -2.90
C PHE A 32 4.03 23.44 -1.36
N PRO A 33 4.91 24.18 -0.67
CA PRO A 33 4.90 24.24 0.78
C PRO A 33 3.77 25.17 1.26
N PHE A 34 3.15 24.85 2.40
CA PHE A 34 2.17 25.68 3.13
C PHE A 34 0.75 25.82 2.54
N THR A 35 0.08 24.69 2.28
CA THR A 35 -1.39 24.67 2.22
C THR A 35 -1.91 23.71 3.29
N THR A 36 -3.08 24.00 3.89
CA THR A 36 -3.76 23.13 4.86
C THR A 36 -4.17 21.84 4.14
N LYS A 37 -3.28 20.86 4.07
CA LYS A 37 -3.53 19.57 3.40
C LYS A 37 -4.26 18.63 4.36
N THR A 38 -5.48 18.23 3.98
CA THR A 38 -6.14 17.05 4.57
C THR A 38 -5.23 15.82 4.39
N PRO A 39 -5.03 14.98 5.43
CA PRO A 39 -4.19 13.80 5.31
C PRO A 39 -4.78 12.84 4.26
N GLN A 40 -3.98 12.47 3.27
CA GLN A 40 -4.38 11.51 2.25
C GLN A 40 -4.47 10.12 2.88
N ARG A 41 -5.62 9.47 2.73
CA ARG A 41 -5.87 8.10 3.21
C ARG A 41 -5.86 7.16 2.01
N GLY A 42 -5.24 6.01 2.18
CA GLY A 42 -5.14 4.96 1.16
C GLY A 42 -4.99 3.60 1.83
N ILE A 43 -5.26 2.54 1.07
CA ILE A 43 -5.05 1.16 1.51
C ILE A 43 -3.74 0.71 0.89
N GLY A 44 -2.80 0.28 1.73
CA GLY A 44 -1.58 -0.41 1.28
C GLY A 44 -1.75 -1.91 1.45
N TYR A 45 -0.96 -2.69 0.73
CA TYR A 45 -0.96 -4.15 0.86
C TYR A 45 0.41 -4.63 1.34
N ALA A 46 0.43 -5.47 2.38
CA ALA A 46 1.61 -6.21 2.78
C ALA A 46 1.79 -7.40 1.83
N LYS A 47 2.96 -7.49 1.18
CA LYS A 47 3.30 -8.57 0.26
C LYS A 47 4.03 -9.68 1.01
N THR A 48 3.50 -10.90 0.94
CA THR A 48 4.13 -12.11 1.50
C THR A 48 4.06 -13.28 0.51
N LEU A 49 4.83 -14.32 0.74
CA LEU A 49 4.75 -15.56 -0.04
C LEU A 49 3.40 -16.25 0.22
N CYS A 50 2.74 -16.68 -0.85
CA CYS A 50 1.52 -17.47 -0.73
C CYS A 50 1.87 -18.95 -0.55
N VAL A 51 1.30 -19.57 0.48
CA VAL A 51 1.41 -21.01 0.77
C VAL A 51 0.81 -21.88 -0.35
N CYS A 52 -0.04 -21.31 -1.21
CA CYS A 52 -0.57 -21.98 -2.40
C CYS A 52 0.52 -22.56 -3.32
N ARG A 53 1.71 -21.92 -3.39
CA ARG A 53 2.86 -22.46 -4.14
C ARG A 53 3.46 -23.69 -3.48
N GLU A 54 3.58 -23.70 -2.16
CA GLU A 54 4.14 -24.83 -1.40
C GLU A 54 3.21 -26.04 -1.44
N LEU A 55 1.90 -25.79 -1.37
CA LEU A 55 0.87 -26.83 -1.40
C LEU A 55 0.46 -27.26 -2.82
N GLY A 56 0.91 -26.54 -3.86
CA GLY A 56 0.55 -26.83 -5.25
C GLY A 56 -0.95 -26.69 -5.56
N VAL A 57 -1.68 -25.88 -4.79
CA VAL A 57 -3.14 -25.71 -4.90
C VAL A 57 -3.53 -24.35 -5.48
N LYS A 58 -4.71 -24.29 -6.11
CA LYS A 58 -5.35 -23.02 -6.49
C LYS A 58 -6.11 -22.46 -5.30
N ASP A 59 -5.62 -21.37 -4.72
CA ASP A 59 -6.27 -20.71 -3.59
C ASP A 59 -7.39 -19.75 -4.02
N ASN A 60 -8.38 -19.56 -3.13
CA ASN A 60 -9.45 -18.58 -3.29
C ASN A 60 -9.55 -17.70 -2.03
N PRO A 61 -8.62 -16.75 -1.85
CA PRO A 61 -8.59 -15.91 -0.65
C PRO A 61 -9.77 -14.93 -0.58
N ARG A 62 -10.42 -14.83 0.59
CA ARG A 62 -11.59 -13.93 0.80
C ARG A 62 -11.22 -12.48 1.11
N ASN A 63 -10.19 -12.28 1.93
CA ASN A 63 -9.80 -10.95 2.45
C ASN A 63 -8.43 -10.47 1.95
N SER A 64 -7.88 -11.12 0.94
CA SER A 64 -6.56 -10.80 0.39
C SER A 64 -6.53 -11.23 -1.07
N ILE A 65 -5.51 -10.80 -1.81
CA ILE A 65 -5.37 -11.15 -3.22
C ILE A 65 -4.12 -12.02 -3.38
N CYS A 66 -4.23 -13.14 -4.10
CA CYS A 66 -3.09 -13.94 -4.52
C CYS A 66 -2.83 -13.70 -6.01
N ILE A 67 -1.62 -13.25 -6.36
CA ILE A 67 -1.20 -13.04 -7.75
C ILE A 67 0.12 -13.75 -7.95
N ASN A 68 0.13 -14.75 -8.84
CA ASN A 68 1.33 -15.54 -9.16
C ASN A 68 2.04 -16.05 -7.90
N GLY A 69 1.32 -16.47 -6.86
CA GLY A 69 1.88 -16.95 -5.59
C GLY A 69 2.50 -15.89 -4.67
N TRP A 70 2.25 -14.61 -4.94
CA TRP A 70 2.41 -13.54 -3.97
C TRP A 70 1.06 -13.17 -3.36
N ARG A 71 1.00 -13.10 -2.03
CA ARG A 71 -0.20 -12.72 -1.28
C ARG A 71 -0.11 -11.26 -0.87
N PHE A 72 -1.16 -10.51 -1.17
CA PHE A 72 -1.34 -9.10 -0.87
C PHE A 72 -2.39 -8.97 0.23
N ILE A 73 -1.93 -8.68 1.45
CA ILE A 73 -2.76 -8.57 2.66
C ILE A 73 -3.10 -7.09 2.87
N PRO A 74 -4.39 -6.69 2.86
CA PRO A 74 -4.82 -5.32 3.12
C PRO A 74 -4.72 -4.93 4.61
#